data_AF-A0A811UD61-F1
#
_entry.id   AF-A0A811UD61-F1
#
_cell.length_a   1.000
_cell.length_b   1.000
_cell.length_c   1.000
_cell.angle_alpha   90.00
_cell.angle_beta   90.00
_cell.angle_gamma   90.00
#
_symmetry.space_group_name_H-M   'P 1'
#
loop_
_entity.id
_entity.type
_entity.pdbx_description
1 polymer ?
#
loop_
_entity_poly.entity_id
_entity_poly.type
_entity_poly.pdbx_seq_one_letter_code
_entity_poly.pdbx_strand_id
1 'polypeptide(L)'
;MRDTEPYKSLYSGQRWKDLVLNFRNENYRLFQLSIQSLLSVAIQAGLSSLKTPQCYTENCKNLHCPVCQKDFNQIAKNLPYSHCVQSRLIC
;
A
#
# COMPACT_ATOMS: atom_id res chain seq x y z
N MET A 1 27.55 -5.13 -41.59
CA MET A 1 26.12 -5.10 -41.20
C MET A 1 26.08 -5.05 -39.69
N ARG A 2 26.00 -3.84 -39.11
CA ARG A 2 25.80 -3.67 -37.67
C ARG A 2 24.33 -3.32 -37.49
N ASP A 3 23.69 -4.10 -36.65
CA ASP A 3 22.25 -4.17 -36.50
C ASP A 3 21.63 -2.82 -36.12
N THR A 4 20.44 -2.62 -36.66
CA THR A 4 19.53 -1.47 -36.57
C THR A 4 19.00 -1.27 -35.14
N GLU A 5 19.89 -0.94 -34.20
CA GLU A 5 19.60 -0.87 -32.77
C GLU A 5 18.83 0.36 -32.22
N PRO A 6 18.34 1.34 -33.00
CA PRO A 6 17.28 2.23 -32.50
C PRO A 6 15.88 1.77 -32.88
N TYR A 7 15.69 1.14 -34.04
CA TYR A 7 14.35 0.81 -34.53
C TYR A 7 13.79 -0.48 -33.92
N LYS A 8 14.66 -1.46 -33.66
CA LYS A 8 14.26 -2.74 -33.05
C LYS A 8 13.67 -2.57 -31.65
N SER A 9 14.19 -1.62 -30.88
CA SER A 9 13.68 -1.29 -29.53
C SER A 9 12.38 -0.46 -29.60
N LEU A 10 12.26 0.45 -30.57
CA LEU A 10 11.07 1.27 -30.82
C LEU A 10 9.83 0.44 -31.21
N TYR A 11 10.02 -0.63 -31.97
CA TYR A 11 8.92 -1.51 -32.41
C TYR A 11 8.76 -2.78 -31.56
N SER A 12 9.48 -2.88 -30.44
CA SER A 12 9.33 -4.03 -29.55
C SER A 12 7.94 -4.04 -28.89
N GLY A 13 7.27 -5.20 -28.87
CA GLY A 13 5.93 -5.33 -28.26
C GLY A 13 5.90 -5.02 -26.76
N GLN A 14 7.05 -5.10 -26.08
CA GLN A 14 7.18 -4.77 -24.67
C GLN A 14 7.03 -3.26 -24.42
N ARG A 15 7.47 -2.41 -25.36
CA ARG A 15 7.40 -0.95 -25.27
C ARG A 15 5.98 -0.42 -25.13
N TRP A 16 4.98 -1.11 -25.71
CA TRP A 16 3.59 -0.72 -25.55
C TRP A 16 3.16 -0.72 -24.08
N LYS A 17 3.60 -1.72 -23.30
CA LYS A 17 3.31 -1.80 -21.86
C LYS A 17 3.93 -0.62 -21.11
N ASP A 18 5.17 -0.26 -21.47
CA ASP A 18 5.88 0.87 -20.87
C ASP A 18 5.20 2.20 -21.19
N LEU A 19 4.77 2.40 -22.44
CA LEU A 19 4.04 3.60 -22.86
C LEU A 19 2.70 3.72 -22.12
N VAL A 20 1.96 2.62 -21.97
CA VAL A 20 0.71 2.61 -21.19
C VAL A 20 0.96 2.95 -19.73
N LEU A 21 2.03 2.42 -19.13
CA LEU A 21 2.40 2.74 -17.74
C LEU A 21 2.77 4.21 -17.59
N ASN A 22 3.60 4.73 -18.50
CA ASN A 22 4.01 6.14 -18.50
C ASN A 22 2.82 7.08 -18.68
N PHE A 23 1.91 6.76 -19.60
CA PHE A 23 0.68 7.53 -19.78
C PHE A 23 -0.17 7.56 -18.51
N ARG A 24 -0.35 6.42 -17.84
CA ARG A 24 -1.10 6.35 -16.58
C ARG A 24 -0.43 7.19 -15.49
N ASN A 25 0.89 7.13 -15.37
CA ASN A 25 1.65 7.90 -14.38
C ASN A 25 1.51 9.41 -14.62
N GLU A 26 1.67 9.87 -15.86
CA GLU A 26 1.50 11.29 -16.20
C GLU A 26 0.06 11.75 -16.02
N ASN A 27 -0.93 10.90 -16.36
CA ASN A 27 -2.34 11.19 -16.11
C ASN A 27 -2.63 11.35 -14.61
N TYR A 28 -2.12 10.45 -13.76
CA TYR A 28 -2.26 10.59 -12.31
C TYR A 28 -1.60 11.86 -11.78
N ARG A 29 -0.40 12.18 -12.28
CA ARG A 29 0.32 13.40 -11.91
C ARG A 29 -0.45 14.67 -12.31
N LEU A 30 -1.01 14.71 -13.51
CA LEU A 30 -1.76 15.85 -14.03
C LEU A 30 -3.02 16.12 -13.22
N PHE A 31 -3.71 15.07 -12.80
CA PHE A 31 -4.93 15.16 -11.96
C PHE A 31 -4.66 15.13 -10.45
N GLN A 32 -3.39 15.17 -10.01
CA GLN A 32 -2.99 15.06 -8.60
C GLN A 32 -3.56 13.81 -7.91
N LEU A 33 -3.77 12.74 -8.67
CA LEU A 33 -4.23 11.45 -8.16
C LEU A 33 -3.04 10.69 -7.59
N SER A 34 -3.27 10.06 -6.44
CA SER A 34 -2.31 9.15 -5.85
C SER A 34 -2.12 7.91 -6.73
N ILE A 35 -0.86 7.53 -6.97
CA ILE A 35 -0.50 6.26 -7.63
C ILE A 35 -0.95 5.07 -6.76
N GLN A 36 -0.99 5.26 -5.44
CA GLN A 36 -1.55 4.28 -4.52
C GLN A 36 -3.07 4.43 -4.48
N SER A 37 -3.78 3.30 -4.49
CA SER A 37 -5.24 3.32 -4.32
C SER A 37 -5.61 3.98 -2.98
N LEU A 38 -6.53 4.93 -2.99
CA LEU A 38 -7.03 5.59 -1.78
C LEU A 38 -7.55 4.58 -0.75
N LEU A 39 -8.16 3.49 -1.22
CA LEU A 39 -8.61 2.38 -0.37
C LEU A 39 -7.45 1.75 0.42
N SER A 40 -6.32 1.45 -0.24
CA SER A 40 -5.14 0.90 0.45
C SER A 40 -4.62 1.85 1.51
N VAL A 41 -4.56 3.14 1.22
CA VAL A 41 -4.10 4.16 2.18
C VAL A 41 -5.06 4.23 3.37
N ALA A 42 -6.37 4.26 3.14
CA ALA A 42 -7.38 4.29 4.19
C ALA A 42 -7.33 3.03 5.07
N ILE A 43 -7.19 1.85 4.47
CA ILE A 43 -7.06 0.58 5.21
C ILE A 43 -5.78 0.58 6.05
N GLN A 44 -4.64 0.98 5.48
CA GLN A 44 -3.37 1.04 6.22
C GLN A 44 -3.44 2.05 7.38
N ALA A 45 -3.99 3.24 7.16
CA ALA A 45 -4.18 4.21 8.21
C ALA A 45 -5.09 3.66 9.33
N GLY A 46 -6.22 3.03 8.99
CA GLY A 46 -7.11 2.39 9.95
C GLY A 46 -6.47 1.22 10.71
N LEU A 47 -5.67 0.39 10.05
CA LEU A 47 -4.94 -0.69 10.73
C LEU A 47 -3.86 -0.13 11.66
N SER A 48 -3.15 0.94 11.27
CA SER A 48 -2.12 1.55 12.12
C SER A 48 -2.69 2.19 13.40
N SER A 49 -3.89 2.74 13.36
CA SER A 49 -4.55 3.32 14.54
C SER A 49 -5.01 2.26 15.55
N LEU A 50 -5.22 1.02 15.10
CA LEU A 50 -5.64 -0.12 15.91
C LEU A 50 -4.50 -1.07 16.28
N LYS A 51 -3.35 -0.97 15.60
CA LYS A 51 -2.22 -1.90 15.78
C LYS A 51 -1.57 -1.68 17.14
N THR A 52 -1.73 -2.64 18.05
CA THR A 52 -1.02 -2.68 19.33
C THR A 52 0.02 -3.81 19.34
N PRO A 53 1.03 -3.77 20.24
CA PRO A 53 1.98 -4.87 20.39
C PRO A 53 1.32 -6.22 20.76
N GLN A 54 0.16 -6.17 21.43
CA GLN A 54 -0.60 -7.36 21.82
C GLN A 54 -1.13 -8.15 20.60
N CYS A 55 -1.37 -7.49 19.46
CA CYS A 55 -1.85 -8.15 18.24
C CYS A 55 -0.88 -9.22 17.69
N TYR A 56 0.39 -9.17 18.06
CA TYR A 56 1.42 -10.14 17.63
C TYR A 56 1.82 -11.13 18.73
N THR A 57 1.18 -11.05 19.90
CA THR A 57 1.40 -11.99 21.00
C THR A 57 0.41 -13.15 20.89
N GLU A 58 0.89 -14.41 20.94
CA GLU A 58 0.06 -15.59 20.63
C GLU A 58 -1.18 -15.74 21.54
N ASN A 59 -1.05 -15.37 22.82
CA ASN A 59 -2.13 -15.51 23.81
C ASN A 59 -3.04 -14.27 23.93
N CYS A 60 -2.77 -13.19 23.18
CA CYS A 60 -3.49 -11.92 23.32
C CYS A 60 -4.28 -11.52 22.06
N LYS A 61 -4.38 -12.41 21.06
CA LYS A 61 -5.13 -12.12 19.83
C LYS A 61 -6.62 -12.07 20.11
N ASN A 62 -7.24 -10.95 19.78
CA ASN A 62 -8.68 -10.76 19.88
C ASN A 62 -9.35 -11.08 18.53
N LEU A 63 -10.35 -11.97 18.52
CA LEU A 63 -11.10 -12.37 17.33
C LEU A 63 -11.87 -11.21 16.67
N HIS A 64 -12.27 -10.21 17.46
CA HIS A 64 -12.95 -9.00 16.97
C HIS A 64 -11.99 -7.87 16.59
N CYS A 65 -10.68 -8.03 16.80
CA CYS A 65 -9.70 -7.04 16.38
C CYS A 65 -9.35 -7.24 14.90
N PRO A 66 -9.59 -6.26 14.01
CA PRO A 66 -9.31 -6.40 12.59
C PRO A 66 -7.81 -6.62 12.30
N VAL A 67 -6.91 -6.08 13.13
CA VAL A 67 -5.45 -6.30 13.00
C VAL A 67 -5.03 -7.73 13.33
N CYS A 68 -5.80 -8.46 14.14
CA CYS A 68 -5.51 -9.83 14.53
C CYS A 68 -5.97 -10.87 13.48
N GLN A 69 -6.81 -10.47 12.52
CA GLN A 69 -7.24 -11.34 11.42
C GLN A 69 -6.09 -11.61 10.45
N LYS A 70 -5.99 -12.83 9.94
CA LYS A 70 -4.83 -13.30 9.15
C LYS A 70 -4.52 -12.40 7.94
N ASP A 71 -5.54 -12.02 7.19
CA ASP A 71 -5.38 -11.26 5.94
C ASP A 71 -4.88 -9.83 6.21
N PHE A 72 -5.46 -9.16 7.20
CA PHE A 72 -5.05 -7.81 7.59
C PHE A 72 -3.77 -7.77 8.41
N ASN A 73 -3.46 -8.83 9.16
CA ASN A 73 -2.24 -8.91 9.98
C ASN A 73 -0.99 -8.86 9.11
N GLN A 74 -1.01 -9.50 7.93
CA GLN A 74 0.09 -9.47 6.97
C GLN A 74 0.34 -8.04 6.47
N ILE A 75 -0.72 -7.30 6.15
CA ILE A 75 -0.64 -5.90 5.72
C ILE A 75 -0.14 -5.02 6.87
N ALA A 76 -0.65 -5.25 8.07
CA ALA A 76 -0.35 -4.45 9.24
C ALA A 76 1.09 -4.65 9.77
N LYS A 77 1.80 -5.70 9.37
CA LYS A 77 3.13 -6.04 9.89
C LYS A 77 4.13 -4.88 9.76
N ASN A 78 4.14 -4.20 8.62
CA ASN A 78 5.06 -3.09 8.32
C ASN A 78 4.55 -1.71 8.73
N LEU A 79 3.33 -1.61 9.29
CA LEU A 79 2.74 -0.35 9.73
C LEU A 79 3.24 0.07 11.12
N PRO A 80 3.24 1.36 11.46
CA PRO A 80 3.55 1.81 12.81
C PRO A 80 2.48 1.34 13.82
N TYR A 81 2.88 1.24 15.08
CA TYR A 81 1.94 0.98 16.18
C TYR A 81 1.12 2.23 16.50
N SER A 82 -0.09 2.03 17.01
CA SER A 82 -0.96 3.09 17.49
C SER A 82 -0.30 3.84 18.65
N HIS A 83 -0.23 5.16 18.55
CA HIS A 83 0.30 6.02 19.61
C HIS A 83 -0.84 6.51 20.50
N CYS A 84 -1.10 5.81 21.61
CA CYS A 84 -2.13 6.18 22.58
C CYS A 84 -1.46 6.69 23.87
N VAL A 85 -1.05 7.97 23.89
CA VAL A 85 -0.39 8.59 25.07
C VAL A 85 -1.38 9.13 26.09
N GLN A 86 -2.60 9.49 25.67
CA GLN A 86 -3.63 10.01 26.58
C GLN A 86 -5.01 9.48 26.20
N SER A 87 -5.49 8.52 26.98
CA SER A 87 -6.92 8.21 27.04
C SER A 87 -7.51 8.92 28.25
N ARG A 88 -8.36 9.93 28.04
CA ARG A 88 -9.15 10.53 29.12
C ARG A 88 -10.54 9.88 29.13
N LEU A 89 -10.81 9.11 30.18
CA LEU A 89 -12.15 8.67 30.51
C LEU A 89 -12.80 9.81 31.29
N ILE A 90 -13.80 10.45 30.69
CA ILE A 90 -14.61 11.46 31.38
C ILE A 90 -15.86 10.72 31.88
N CYS A 91 -15.99 10.62 33.20
CA CYS A 91 -17.17 10.10 33.88
C CYS A 91 -18.20 11.20 34.05
#